data_AF-A0A7C9KNB2-F1
#
_entry.id   AF-A0A7C9KNB2-F1
#
_cell.length_a   1.000
_cell.length_b   1.000
_cell.length_c   1.000
_cell.angle_alpha   90.00
_cell.angle_beta   90.00
_cell.angle_gamma   90.00
#
_symmetry.space_group_name_H-M   'P 1'
#
loop_
_entity.id
_entity.type
_entity.pdbx_description
1 polymer ?
#
loop_
_entity_poly.entity_id
_entity_poly.type
_entity_poly.pdbx_seq_one_letter_code
_entity_poly.pdbx_strand_id
1 'polypeptide(L)'
;MLRLATFNLESLDDGPDVRPPLADRIAVLAPMLERLDADILCLQEINGQRPDGAKERKLLALERLLKASAMRGYRVAVTSKRGGGGLNDHHNLVTLSRRPIAATEQLWHDLVPEPRHVYVTADPAVKDAVRLAWERPILYTRIDRGGGKPLNLFNVHLRAPLACPVPGQKAGTFAWKSIAGWAEGYYLSEIKRAGQAFELRLAIDSLFDADKDADICIAGDFNAEENHTPIEILRGEDDNTGNGALSARVMVPVEHSLPADRRFTVIHQGRRQMLDHIMVSRRLMGRYRGSEIHNEALADELTGQVAVNPSPVSYHAPVVALFDLPGDGKD
;
A
#
# COMPACT_ATOMS: atom_id res chain seq x y z
N MET A 1 -13.44 -20.27 -3.48
CA MET A 1 -12.06 -19.80 -3.27
C MET A 1 -12.09 -18.29 -3.21
N LEU A 2 -11.50 -17.71 -2.18
CA LEU A 2 -11.37 -16.27 -2.02
C LEU A 2 -10.20 -15.76 -2.88
N ARG A 3 -10.44 -14.70 -3.66
CA ARG A 3 -9.40 -13.95 -4.38
C ARG A 3 -9.15 -12.60 -3.69
N LEU A 4 -7.95 -12.40 -3.17
CA LEU A 4 -7.52 -11.12 -2.59
C LEU A 4 -6.48 -10.49 -3.51
N ALA A 5 -6.66 -9.23 -3.86
CA ALA A 5 -5.75 -8.51 -4.74
C ALA A 5 -5.26 -7.19 -4.14
N THR A 6 -4.11 -6.70 -4.60
CA THR A 6 -3.64 -5.34 -4.37
C THR A 6 -3.23 -4.67 -5.66
N PHE A 7 -3.51 -3.37 -5.78
CA PHE A 7 -3.19 -2.61 -6.97
C PHE A 7 -3.06 -1.10 -6.70
N ASN A 8 -1.86 -0.55 -6.94
CA ASN A 8 -1.65 0.89 -6.96
C ASN A 8 -2.17 1.48 -8.29
N LEU A 9 -3.10 2.44 -8.20
CA LEU A 9 -3.71 3.08 -9.36
C LEU A 9 -3.04 4.38 -9.77
N GLU A 10 -1.85 4.70 -9.25
CA GLU A 10 -1.05 5.89 -9.59
C GLU A 10 -1.85 7.18 -9.66
N SER A 11 -2.17 7.71 -8.49
CA SER A 11 -2.86 8.99 -8.32
C SER A 11 -4.14 9.07 -9.17
N LEU A 12 -5.06 8.11 -9.00
CA LEU A 12 -6.35 8.09 -9.71
C LEU A 12 -7.15 9.36 -9.39
N ASP A 13 -7.41 10.18 -10.41
CA ASP A 13 -7.99 11.51 -10.24
C ASP A 13 -8.88 11.91 -11.44
N ASP A 14 -9.77 12.88 -11.22
CA ASP A 14 -10.73 13.44 -12.18
C ASP A 14 -10.61 14.98 -12.27
N GLY A 15 -9.49 15.54 -11.80
CA GLY A 15 -9.22 16.96 -11.90
C GLY A 15 -9.08 17.46 -13.35
N PRO A 16 -9.40 18.73 -13.63
CA PRO A 16 -9.42 19.28 -15.00
C PRO A 16 -8.05 19.26 -15.70
N ASP A 17 -6.98 19.39 -14.93
CA ASP A 17 -5.60 19.42 -15.42
C ASP A 17 -4.89 18.06 -15.33
N VAL A 18 -5.60 17.02 -14.88
CA VAL A 18 -5.04 15.67 -14.78
C VAL A 18 -4.78 15.14 -16.19
N ARG A 19 -3.58 14.59 -16.38
CA ARG A 19 -3.16 13.93 -17.61
C ARG A 19 -2.58 12.55 -17.27
N PRO A 20 -2.99 11.49 -17.99
CA PRO A 20 -4.03 11.51 -19.04
C PRO A 20 -5.44 11.65 -18.43
N PRO A 21 -6.45 12.06 -19.23
CA PRO A 21 -7.83 12.18 -18.76
C PRO A 21 -8.36 10.89 -18.12
N LEU A 22 -9.21 11.03 -17.10
CA LEU A 22 -9.79 9.88 -16.40
C LEU A 22 -10.50 8.89 -17.33
N ALA A 23 -11.15 9.36 -18.40
CA ALA A 23 -11.83 8.49 -19.36
C ALA A 23 -10.86 7.49 -20.01
N ASP A 24 -9.66 7.94 -20.37
CA ASP A 24 -8.63 7.10 -20.97
C ASP A 24 -8.08 6.10 -19.94
N ARG A 25 -7.90 6.55 -18.69
CA ARG A 25 -7.52 5.66 -17.58
C ARG A 25 -8.58 4.60 -17.33
N ILE A 26 -9.87 4.95 -17.31
CA ILE A 26 -10.98 4.00 -17.13
C ILE A 26 -10.99 2.95 -18.23
N ALA A 27 -10.76 3.34 -19.49
CA ALA A 27 -10.74 2.41 -20.62
C ALA A 27 -9.68 1.29 -20.47
N VAL A 28 -8.60 1.57 -19.74
CA VAL A 28 -7.52 0.60 -19.46
C VAL A 28 -7.71 -0.10 -18.12
N LEU A 29 -8.03 0.65 -17.07
CA LEU A 29 -8.10 0.13 -15.70
C LEU A 29 -9.34 -0.72 -15.45
N ALA A 30 -10.50 -0.40 -16.06
CA ALA A 30 -11.72 -1.18 -15.81
C ALA A 30 -11.60 -2.65 -16.27
N PRO A 31 -11.12 -2.96 -17.51
CA PRO A 31 -10.86 -4.34 -17.91
C PRO A 31 -9.80 -5.05 -17.05
N MET A 32 -8.78 -4.32 -16.57
CA MET A 32 -7.80 -4.88 -15.65
C MET A 32 -8.46 -5.28 -14.32
N LEU A 33 -9.27 -4.41 -13.72
CA LEU A 33 -10.00 -4.71 -12.48
C LEU A 33 -10.93 -5.92 -12.63
N GLU A 34 -11.60 -6.05 -13.77
CA GLU A 34 -12.44 -7.22 -14.08
C GLU A 34 -11.62 -8.50 -14.18
N ARG A 35 -10.46 -8.44 -14.84
CA ARG A 35 -9.55 -9.59 -14.99
C ARG A 35 -9.05 -10.12 -13.64
N LEU A 36 -8.89 -9.26 -12.63
CA LEU A 36 -8.46 -9.71 -11.29
C LEU A 36 -9.47 -10.70 -10.67
N ASP A 37 -10.76 -10.54 -10.98
CA ASP A 37 -11.88 -11.23 -10.34
C ASP A 37 -11.74 -11.29 -8.81
N ALA A 38 -11.29 -10.19 -8.22
CA ALA A 38 -10.94 -10.14 -6.80
C ALA A 38 -12.21 -10.06 -5.95
N ASP A 39 -12.36 -10.90 -4.94
CA ASP A 39 -13.41 -10.76 -3.93
C ASP A 39 -13.10 -9.63 -2.95
N ILE A 40 -11.81 -9.39 -2.70
CA ILE A 40 -11.28 -8.30 -1.88
C ILE A 40 -10.15 -7.64 -2.65
N LEU A 41 -10.16 -6.31 -2.74
CA LEU A 41 -9.15 -5.54 -3.48
C LEU A 41 -8.66 -4.35 -2.65
N CYS A 42 -7.36 -4.34 -2.35
CA CYS A 42 -6.65 -3.22 -1.75
C CYS A 42 -6.16 -2.28 -2.85
N LEU A 43 -6.60 -1.03 -2.82
CA LEU A 43 -6.18 0.01 -3.75
C LEU A 43 -5.32 1.06 -3.03
N GLN A 44 -4.31 1.54 -3.75
CA GLN A 44 -3.44 2.63 -3.34
C GLN A 44 -3.52 3.79 -4.33
N GLU A 45 -3.11 4.97 -3.87
CA GLU A 45 -3.10 6.22 -4.63
C GLU A 45 -4.44 6.65 -5.23
N ILE A 46 -5.48 6.66 -4.40
CA ILE A 46 -6.75 7.26 -4.80
C ILE A 46 -6.78 8.72 -4.32
N ASN A 47 -6.88 9.66 -5.25
CA ASN A 47 -7.03 11.07 -4.90
C ASN A 47 -8.48 11.39 -4.57
N GLY A 48 -8.69 12.28 -3.59
CA GLY A 48 -10.00 12.76 -3.19
C GLY A 48 -10.34 14.06 -3.89
N GLN A 49 -11.42 14.10 -4.67
CA GLN A 49 -11.89 15.30 -5.35
C GLN A 49 -12.86 16.07 -4.47
N ARG A 50 -12.86 17.41 -4.55
CA ARG A 50 -13.87 18.26 -3.90
C ARG A 50 -14.88 18.73 -4.95
N PRO A 51 -16.11 18.21 -4.96
CA PRO A 51 -17.17 18.73 -5.83
C PRO A 51 -17.45 20.21 -5.56
N ASP A 52 -17.92 20.94 -6.57
CA ASP A 52 -18.29 22.35 -6.42
C ASP A 52 -19.32 22.54 -5.29
N GLY A 53 -19.03 23.47 -4.40
CA GLY A 53 -19.87 23.77 -3.23
C GLY A 53 -19.86 22.71 -2.12
N ALA A 54 -19.13 21.59 -2.27
CA ALA A 54 -19.03 20.57 -1.24
C ALA A 54 -18.01 20.93 -0.16
N LYS A 55 -18.36 20.63 1.11
CA LYS A 55 -17.45 20.81 2.26
C LYS A 55 -16.39 19.70 2.35
N GLU A 56 -16.73 18.50 1.90
CA GLU A 56 -15.90 17.30 2.02
C GLU A 56 -15.47 16.76 0.66
N ARG A 57 -14.31 16.10 0.64
CA ARG A 57 -13.80 15.39 -0.53
C ARG A 57 -14.54 14.06 -0.70
N LYS A 58 -14.66 13.60 -1.94
CA LYS A 58 -15.21 12.31 -2.36
C LYS A 58 -14.21 11.60 -3.28
N LEU A 59 -14.36 10.30 -3.47
CA LEU A 59 -13.54 9.54 -4.42
C LEU A 59 -14.24 9.45 -5.79
N LEU A 60 -14.54 10.58 -6.41
CA LEU A 60 -15.33 10.65 -7.65
C LEU A 60 -14.69 9.84 -8.79
N ALA A 61 -13.36 9.91 -8.92
CA ALA A 61 -12.63 9.16 -9.93
C ALA A 61 -12.80 7.65 -9.74
N LEU A 62 -12.70 7.19 -8.48
CA LEU A 62 -12.92 5.79 -8.12
C LEU A 62 -14.38 5.38 -8.36
N GLU A 63 -15.35 6.19 -7.95
CA GLU A 63 -16.78 5.91 -8.19
C GLU A 63 -17.07 5.68 -9.68
N ARG A 64 -16.49 6.51 -10.56
CA ARG A 64 -16.61 6.36 -12.01
C ARG A 64 -15.92 5.09 -12.52
N LEU A 65 -14.72 4.77 -12.02
CA LEU A 65 -14.01 3.55 -12.37
C LEU A 65 -14.78 2.29 -11.94
N LEU A 66 -15.30 2.25 -10.72
CA LEU A 66 -16.07 1.12 -10.19
C LEU A 66 -17.43 0.96 -10.88
N LYS A 67 -18.02 2.05 -11.36
CA LYS A 67 -19.25 2.00 -12.18
C LYS A 67 -18.97 1.45 -13.57
N ALA A 68 -17.79 1.75 -14.13
CA ALA A 68 -17.36 1.27 -15.43
C ALA A 68 -16.83 -0.17 -15.40
N SER A 69 -16.46 -0.69 -14.23
CA SER A 69 -16.11 -2.10 -14.03
C SER A 69 -17.26 -2.91 -13.43
N ALA A 70 -17.13 -4.24 -13.41
CA ALA A 70 -18.06 -5.14 -12.72
C ALA A 70 -18.07 -5.01 -11.17
N MET A 71 -17.45 -3.97 -10.58
CA MET A 71 -17.30 -3.81 -9.13
C MET A 71 -18.35 -2.90 -8.46
N ARG A 72 -19.45 -2.55 -9.16
CA ARG A 72 -20.53 -1.63 -8.73
C ARG A 72 -21.30 -2.00 -7.45
N GLY A 73 -20.92 -3.05 -6.72
CA GLY A 73 -21.60 -3.51 -5.49
C GLY A 73 -20.65 -3.81 -4.32
N TYR A 74 -19.36 -3.49 -4.47
CA TYR A 74 -18.39 -3.75 -3.42
C TYR A 74 -18.62 -2.80 -2.25
N ARG A 75 -18.44 -3.33 -1.04
CA ARG A 75 -18.33 -2.50 0.16
C ARG A 75 -16.99 -1.80 0.14
N VAL A 76 -16.98 -0.56 0.60
CA VAL A 76 -15.81 0.33 0.51
C VAL A 76 -15.42 0.74 1.92
N ALA A 77 -14.17 0.49 2.28
CA ALA A 77 -13.50 1.09 3.43
C ALA A 77 -12.40 2.03 2.92
N VAL A 78 -12.26 3.20 3.53
CA VAL A 78 -11.33 4.24 3.07
C VAL A 78 -10.67 4.92 4.26
N THR A 79 -9.40 5.30 4.08
CA THR A 79 -8.69 6.12 5.06
C THR A 79 -9.26 7.52 5.18
N SER A 80 -9.13 8.11 6.36
CA SER A 80 -9.47 9.51 6.61
C SER A 80 -8.22 10.34 6.94
N LYS A 81 -8.39 11.66 6.93
CA LYS A 81 -7.37 12.61 7.39
C LYS A 81 -6.94 12.32 8.83
N ARG A 82 -5.71 12.71 9.15
CA ARG A 82 -5.23 12.68 10.53
C ARG A 82 -6.11 13.55 11.42
N GLY A 83 -6.64 12.98 12.50
CA GLY A 83 -7.63 13.64 13.37
C GLY A 83 -9.09 13.47 12.93
N GLY A 84 -9.37 12.72 11.85
CA GLY A 84 -10.71 12.40 11.35
C GLY A 84 -11.29 13.45 10.39
N GLY A 85 -12.57 13.28 10.03
CA GLY A 85 -13.35 14.33 9.34
C GLY A 85 -13.16 14.42 7.81
N GLY A 86 -13.04 13.28 7.13
CA GLY A 86 -13.11 13.20 5.67
C GLY A 86 -11.81 12.74 5.00
N LEU A 87 -11.79 12.81 3.67
CA LEU A 87 -10.75 12.20 2.83
C LEU A 87 -9.54 13.11 2.60
N ASN A 88 -8.36 12.53 2.42
CA ASN A 88 -7.17 13.26 2.00
C ASN A 88 -7.30 13.71 0.54
N ASP A 89 -6.52 14.72 0.17
CA ASP A 89 -6.40 15.17 -1.22
C ASP A 89 -5.76 14.08 -2.09
N HIS A 90 -4.68 13.49 -1.58
CA HIS A 90 -3.89 12.49 -2.27
C HIS A 90 -3.70 11.24 -1.43
N HIS A 91 -3.38 10.14 -2.12
CA HIS A 91 -2.89 8.90 -1.51
C HIS A 91 -3.84 8.26 -0.49
N ASN A 92 -5.16 8.34 -0.71
CA ASN A 92 -6.08 7.57 0.12
C ASN A 92 -5.92 6.08 -0.19
N LEU A 93 -6.01 5.25 0.86
CA LEU A 93 -6.12 3.80 0.72
C LEU A 93 -7.58 3.41 0.70
N VAL A 94 -7.92 2.43 -0.14
CA VAL A 94 -9.27 1.90 -0.24
C VAL A 94 -9.23 0.38 -0.19
N THR A 95 -10.06 -0.23 0.63
CA THR A 95 -10.34 -1.67 0.57
C THR A 95 -11.75 -1.86 0.01
N LEU A 96 -11.84 -2.58 -1.11
CA LEU A 96 -13.09 -3.00 -1.72
C LEU A 96 -13.36 -4.46 -1.35
N SER A 97 -14.60 -4.82 -1.00
CA SER A 97 -14.94 -6.20 -0.66
C SER A 97 -16.35 -6.60 -1.11
N ARG A 98 -16.49 -7.78 -1.74
CA ARG A 98 -17.79 -8.45 -1.97
C ARG A 98 -18.41 -8.94 -0.65
N ARG A 99 -17.57 -9.21 0.35
CA ARG A 99 -17.97 -9.68 1.68
C ARG A 99 -18.21 -8.51 2.65
N PRO A 100 -18.98 -8.67 3.73
CA PRO A 100 -19.17 -7.62 4.74
C PRO A 100 -17.85 -7.14 5.35
N ILE A 101 -17.71 -5.81 5.51
CA ILE A 101 -16.62 -5.20 6.28
C ILE A 101 -17.18 -4.93 7.67
N ALA A 102 -16.79 -5.75 8.65
CA ALA A 102 -17.31 -5.71 10.01
C ALA A 102 -16.69 -4.59 10.86
N ALA A 103 -15.48 -4.14 10.51
CA ALA A 103 -14.82 -2.99 11.13
C ALA A 103 -13.88 -2.31 10.13
N THR A 104 -13.72 -1.00 10.26
CA THR A 104 -12.77 -0.18 9.52
C THR A 104 -12.08 0.75 10.51
N GLU A 105 -10.75 0.67 10.57
CA GLU A 105 -9.91 1.51 11.43
C GLU A 105 -8.66 1.92 10.64
N GLN A 106 -7.85 2.82 11.18
CA GLN A 106 -6.58 3.19 10.58
C GLN A 106 -5.51 3.39 11.64
N LEU A 107 -4.24 3.21 11.25
CA LEU A 107 -3.08 3.49 12.10
C LEU A 107 -2.29 4.66 11.53
N TRP A 108 -1.99 5.65 12.37
CA TRP A 108 -1.20 6.84 12.04
C TRP A 108 -0.57 7.49 13.29
N HIS A 109 0.47 6.84 13.84
CA HIS A 109 1.04 7.11 15.17
C HIS A 109 0.11 6.78 16.33
N ASP A 110 -0.69 5.73 16.19
CA ASP A 110 -1.53 5.19 17.27
C ASP A 110 -0.73 4.28 18.21
N LEU A 111 0.30 3.61 17.69
CA LEU A 111 1.13 2.67 18.46
C LEU A 111 2.58 3.14 18.61
N VAL A 112 3.10 3.91 17.64
CA VAL A 112 4.49 4.40 17.65
C VAL A 112 4.50 5.93 17.72
N PRO A 113 5.09 6.54 18.76
CA PRO A 113 5.14 7.99 18.86
C PRO A 113 6.01 8.61 17.76
N GLU A 114 5.74 9.86 17.40
CA GLU A 114 6.55 10.61 16.43
C GLU A 114 8.01 10.73 16.89
N PRO A 115 8.98 10.16 16.15
CA PRO A 115 10.39 10.36 16.44
C PRO A 115 10.76 11.84 16.36
N ARG A 116 11.78 12.24 17.12
CA ARG A 116 12.34 13.59 17.07
C ARG A 116 13.69 13.58 16.36
N HIS A 117 13.91 14.57 15.51
CA HIS A 117 15.16 14.75 14.78
C HIS A 117 15.62 16.20 14.80
N VAL A 118 16.92 16.44 14.88
CA VAL A 118 17.52 17.77 14.73
C VAL A 118 18.28 17.76 13.42
N TYR A 119 17.95 18.68 12.52
CA TYR A 119 18.61 18.73 11.22
C TYR A 119 20.11 19.03 11.37
N VAL A 120 20.94 18.22 10.74
CA VAL A 120 22.40 18.34 10.78
C VAL A 120 22.90 19.25 9.66
N THR A 121 22.25 19.19 8.50
CA THR A 121 22.70 19.86 7.27
C THR A 121 21.80 21.02 6.84
N ALA A 122 20.82 21.43 7.67
CA ALA A 122 19.94 22.55 7.33
C ALA A 122 20.72 23.86 7.11
N ASP A 123 20.27 24.65 6.12
CA ASP A 123 20.86 25.97 5.80
C ASP A 123 19.76 27.04 5.57
N PRO A 124 19.54 27.98 6.52
CA PRO A 124 20.30 28.19 7.75
C PRO A 124 20.12 27.05 8.77
N ALA A 125 21.07 26.93 9.70
CA ALA A 125 21.05 25.89 10.72
C ALA A 125 19.78 25.95 11.58
N VAL A 126 19.12 24.81 11.76
CA VAL A 126 17.92 24.63 12.59
C VAL A 126 18.29 23.82 13.83
N LYS A 127 18.25 24.42 15.01
CA LYS A 127 18.66 23.77 16.27
C LYS A 127 17.52 23.05 16.98
N ASP A 128 16.28 23.43 16.71
CA ASP A 128 15.12 22.83 17.36
C ASP A 128 14.82 21.46 16.76
N ALA A 129 14.48 20.52 17.63
CA ALA A 129 14.06 19.19 17.20
C ALA A 129 12.69 19.27 16.54
N VAL A 130 12.58 18.68 15.34
CA VAL A 130 11.32 18.49 14.62
C VAL A 130 10.75 17.11 14.88
N ARG A 131 9.42 16.99 14.75
CA ARG A 131 8.75 15.70 14.80
C ARG A 131 8.68 15.10 13.41
N LEU A 132 9.03 13.84 13.30
CA LEU A 132 8.93 13.08 12.06
C LEU A 132 7.60 12.33 12.03
N ALA A 133 6.60 12.92 11.39
CA ALA A 133 5.34 12.25 11.17
C ALA A 133 5.43 11.24 10.00
N TRP A 134 4.79 10.08 10.15
CA TRP A 134 4.37 9.23 9.05
C TRP A 134 3.48 10.05 8.13
N GLU A 135 3.60 9.84 6.83
CA GLU A 135 2.93 10.72 5.85
C GLU A 135 1.54 10.24 5.47
N ARG A 136 1.28 8.95 5.66
CA ARG A 136 0.06 8.27 5.21
C ARG A 136 -0.37 7.30 6.31
N PRO A 137 -1.67 7.06 6.49
CA PRO A 137 -2.15 6.04 7.41
C PRO A 137 -2.00 4.64 6.81
N ILE A 138 -2.15 3.62 7.66
CA ILE A 138 -2.43 2.23 7.27
C ILE A 138 -3.92 2.00 7.45
N LEU A 139 -4.59 1.35 6.49
CA LEU A 139 -6.02 1.03 6.58
C LEU A 139 -6.20 -0.39 7.12
N TYR A 140 -6.88 -0.53 8.24
CA TYR A 140 -7.28 -1.83 8.78
C TYR A 140 -8.75 -2.11 8.48
N THR A 141 -9.02 -3.32 8.01
CA THR A 141 -10.37 -3.81 7.78
C THR A 141 -10.52 -5.22 8.33
N ARG A 142 -11.64 -5.46 9.01
CA ARG A 142 -12.03 -6.79 9.46
C ARG A 142 -13.10 -7.32 8.52
N ILE A 143 -12.74 -8.27 7.66
CA ILE A 143 -13.63 -8.82 6.64
C ILE A 143 -14.33 -10.05 7.20
N ASP A 144 -15.66 -10.02 7.18
CA ASP A 144 -16.49 -11.18 7.52
C ASP A 144 -16.42 -12.22 6.40
N ARG A 145 -16.27 -13.48 6.76
CA ARG A 145 -16.15 -14.60 5.82
C ARG A 145 -17.41 -15.45 5.73
N GLY A 146 -18.49 -15.06 6.41
CA GLY A 146 -19.75 -15.81 6.43
C GLY A 146 -19.67 -17.12 7.24
N GLY A 147 -18.63 -17.29 8.05
CA GLY A 147 -18.36 -18.46 8.88
C GLY A 147 -16.89 -18.53 9.30
N GLY A 148 -16.63 -18.94 10.55
CA GLY A 148 -15.27 -19.01 11.11
C GLY A 148 -14.68 -17.65 11.53
N LYS A 149 -13.35 -17.57 11.59
CA LYS A 149 -12.63 -16.36 12.02
C LYS A 149 -12.62 -15.31 10.91
N PRO A 150 -12.78 -14.01 11.24
CA PRO A 150 -12.68 -12.95 10.24
C PRO A 150 -11.27 -12.90 9.66
N LEU A 151 -11.15 -12.33 8.46
CA LEU A 151 -9.86 -11.95 7.91
C LEU A 151 -9.49 -10.55 8.41
N ASN A 152 -8.36 -10.45 9.09
CA ASN A 152 -7.77 -9.18 9.50
C ASN A 152 -6.88 -8.68 8.35
N LEU A 153 -7.31 -7.62 7.67
CA LEU A 153 -6.65 -7.12 6.46
C LEU A 153 -6.11 -5.70 6.67
N PHE A 154 -4.81 -5.54 6.47
CA PHE A 154 -4.17 -4.23 6.40
C PHE A 154 -3.86 -3.88 4.95
N ASN A 155 -4.37 -2.74 4.47
CA ASN A 155 -3.95 -2.11 3.23
C ASN A 155 -2.87 -1.07 3.55
N VAL A 156 -1.75 -1.09 2.83
CA VAL A 156 -0.62 -0.18 3.03
C VAL A 156 -0.24 0.58 1.77
N HIS A 157 0.28 1.79 1.96
CA HIS A 157 1.11 2.46 0.98
C HIS A 157 2.24 3.15 1.74
N LEU A 158 3.37 2.45 1.89
CA LEU A 158 4.54 3.01 2.57
C LEU A 158 5.16 4.12 1.73
N ARG A 159 5.85 5.05 2.39
CA ARG A 159 6.55 6.13 1.70
C ARG A 159 7.58 5.57 0.71
N ALA A 160 7.61 6.15 -0.50
CA ALA A 160 8.67 5.90 -1.49
C ALA A 160 10.07 6.21 -0.92
N PRO A 161 11.14 5.49 -1.35
CA PRO A 161 12.51 5.69 -0.87
C PRO A 161 13.15 6.98 -1.42
N LEU A 162 12.39 8.07 -1.52
CA LEU A 162 12.88 9.38 -1.94
C LEU A 162 13.27 10.21 -0.72
N ALA A 163 14.39 10.92 -0.84
CA ALA A 163 14.90 11.77 0.23
C ALA A 163 13.86 12.83 0.67
N CYS A 164 13.55 12.84 1.97
CA CYS A 164 12.72 13.86 2.61
C CYS A 164 13.37 15.24 2.47
N PRO A 165 12.63 16.32 2.19
CA PRO A 165 13.21 17.65 2.08
C PRO A 165 13.90 18.06 3.39
N VAL A 166 15.13 18.57 3.27
CA VAL A 166 15.89 19.19 4.36
C VAL A 166 15.91 20.71 4.15
N PRO A 167 15.61 21.54 5.17
CA PRO A 167 15.57 22.99 5.03
C PRO A 167 16.83 23.54 4.39
N GLY A 168 16.67 24.40 3.37
CA GLY A 168 17.81 25.02 2.68
C GLY A 168 18.51 24.17 1.63
N GLN A 169 18.32 22.84 1.64
CA GLN A 169 19.15 21.91 0.87
C GLN A 169 18.60 21.58 -0.53
N LYS A 170 17.39 22.04 -0.89
CA LYS A 170 16.79 21.80 -2.21
C LYS A 170 17.20 22.88 -3.21
N ALA A 171 17.56 22.46 -4.43
CA ALA A 171 17.78 23.33 -5.60
C ALA A 171 16.63 23.25 -6.63
N GLY A 172 15.72 22.29 -6.45
CA GLY A 172 14.53 22.04 -7.27
C GLY A 172 13.81 20.78 -6.80
N THR A 173 12.72 20.36 -7.44
CA THR A 173 11.91 19.20 -7.02
C THR A 173 12.75 17.93 -6.87
N PHE A 174 13.61 17.63 -7.85
CA PHE A 174 14.52 16.47 -7.83
C PHE A 174 16.01 16.85 -7.72
N ALA A 175 16.30 18.13 -7.45
CA ALA A 175 17.68 18.64 -7.35
C ALA A 175 18.03 19.05 -5.91
N TRP A 176 19.29 18.84 -5.53
CA TRP A 176 19.84 19.08 -4.20
C TRP A 176 21.07 19.99 -4.29
N LYS A 177 21.22 20.89 -3.31
CA LYS A 177 22.37 21.81 -3.22
C LYS A 177 23.62 21.10 -2.70
N SER A 178 23.46 20.06 -1.90
CA SER A 178 24.58 19.27 -1.37
C SER A 178 24.24 17.79 -1.27
N ILE A 179 25.26 16.94 -1.37
CA ILE A 179 25.15 15.50 -1.15
C ILE A 179 24.78 15.22 0.31
N ALA A 180 25.31 15.98 1.26
CA ALA A 180 25.01 15.81 2.68
C ALA A 180 23.52 16.05 2.98
N GLY A 181 22.92 17.10 2.39
CA GLY A 181 21.50 17.38 2.52
C GLY A 181 20.61 16.31 1.90
N TRP A 182 20.99 15.80 0.72
CA TRP A 182 20.32 14.65 0.12
C TRP A 182 20.41 13.40 1.01
N ALA A 183 21.60 13.08 1.53
CA ALA A 183 21.84 11.91 2.35
C ALA A 183 21.08 11.97 3.68
N GLU A 184 21.04 13.13 4.34
CA GLU A 184 20.20 13.33 5.53
C GLU A 184 18.71 13.15 5.18
N GLY A 185 18.24 13.73 4.08
CA GLY A 185 16.87 13.52 3.61
C GLY A 185 16.55 12.05 3.35
N TYR A 186 17.49 11.30 2.76
CA TYR A 186 17.34 9.87 2.50
C TYR A 186 17.27 9.06 3.81
N TYR A 187 18.16 9.35 4.77
CA TYR A 187 18.11 8.80 6.13
C TYR A 187 16.76 9.06 6.82
N LEU A 188 16.23 10.28 6.72
CA LEU A 188 14.92 10.61 7.29
C LEU A 188 13.77 9.87 6.61
N SER A 189 13.87 9.61 5.30
CA SER A 189 12.90 8.77 4.60
C SER A 189 12.89 7.36 5.17
N GLU A 190 14.07 6.80 5.46
CA GLU A 190 14.18 5.45 6.03
C GLU A 190 13.61 5.37 7.45
N ILE A 191 13.88 6.36 8.31
CA ILE A 191 13.24 6.43 9.64
C ILE A 191 11.71 6.39 9.51
N LYS A 192 11.16 7.13 8.56
CA LYS A 192 9.71 7.16 8.32
C LYS A 192 9.17 5.81 7.86
N ARG A 193 9.83 5.17 6.90
CA ARG A 193 9.41 3.89 6.34
C ARG A 193 9.53 2.75 7.35
N ALA A 194 10.68 2.63 8.01
CA ALA A 194 10.91 1.62 9.03
C ALA A 194 9.99 1.80 10.24
N GLY A 195 9.77 3.03 10.68
CA GLY A 195 8.89 3.30 11.82
C GLY A 195 7.42 3.03 11.53
N GLN A 196 6.93 3.29 10.31
CA GLN A 196 5.59 2.90 9.89
C GLN A 196 5.44 1.38 9.78
N ALA A 197 6.46 0.68 9.26
CA ALA A 197 6.48 -0.78 9.26
C ALA A 197 6.49 -1.36 10.69
N PHE A 198 7.21 -0.73 11.62
CA PHE A 198 7.21 -1.11 13.03
C PHE A 198 5.83 -0.91 13.68
N GLU A 199 5.14 0.20 13.39
CA GLU A 199 3.75 0.41 13.85
C GLU A 199 2.82 -0.69 13.37
N LEU A 200 2.90 -1.07 12.09
CA LEU A 200 2.12 -2.19 11.56
C LEU A 200 2.49 -3.51 12.25
N ARG A 201 3.78 -3.75 12.48
CA ARG A 201 4.24 -4.96 13.15
C ARG A 201 3.66 -5.10 14.56
N LEU A 202 3.63 -4.01 15.33
CA LEU A 202 2.99 -4.00 16.66
C LEU A 202 1.48 -4.31 16.59
N ALA A 203 0.78 -3.79 15.57
CA ALA A 203 -0.63 -4.10 15.36
C ALA A 203 -0.86 -5.59 15.02
N ILE A 204 -0.01 -6.17 14.17
CA ILE A 204 -0.03 -7.60 13.83
C ILE A 204 0.22 -8.45 15.09
N ASP A 205 1.25 -8.13 15.87
CA ASP A 205 1.56 -8.87 17.09
C ASP A 205 0.43 -8.78 18.12
N SER A 206 -0.23 -7.63 18.23
CA SER A 206 -1.41 -7.46 19.11
C SER A 206 -2.58 -8.35 18.68
N LEU A 207 -2.79 -8.55 17.38
CA LEU A 207 -3.79 -9.51 16.88
C LEU A 207 -3.42 -10.95 17.23
N PHE A 208 -2.14 -11.32 17.14
CA PHE A 208 -1.68 -12.65 17.56
C PHE A 208 -1.73 -12.86 19.08
N ASP A 209 -1.52 -11.81 19.88
CA ASP A 209 -1.66 -11.86 21.34
C ASP A 209 -3.11 -12.10 21.75
N ALA A 210 -4.06 -11.45 21.05
CA ALA A 210 -5.48 -11.67 21.25
C ALA A 210 -5.94 -13.05 20.72
N ASP A 211 -5.36 -13.49 19.60
CA ASP A 211 -5.67 -14.76 18.95
C ASP A 211 -4.48 -15.33 18.19
N LYS A 212 -3.81 -16.33 18.78
CA LYS A 212 -2.64 -17.00 18.20
C LYS A 212 -2.90 -17.61 16.81
N ASP A 213 -4.16 -17.87 16.48
CA ASP A 213 -4.59 -18.47 15.22
C ASP A 213 -5.35 -17.44 14.36
N ALA A 214 -5.01 -16.16 14.46
CA ALA A 214 -5.56 -15.10 13.64
C ALA A 214 -5.20 -15.29 12.16
N ASP A 215 -6.20 -15.16 11.28
CA ASP A 215 -6.00 -15.08 9.84
C ASP A 215 -5.71 -13.61 9.50
N ILE A 216 -4.44 -13.29 9.22
CA ILE A 216 -3.95 -11.92 8.97
C ILE A 216 -3.39 -11.85 7.55
N CYS A 217 -3.75 -10.79 6.83
CA CYS A 217 -3.18 -10.44 5.54
C CYS A 217 -2.75 -8.97 5.55
N ILE A 218 -1.56 -8.68 5.07
CA ILE A 218 -1.11 -7.33 4.76
C ILE A 218 -0.86 -7.25 3.26
N ALA A 219 -1.42 -6.23 2.61
CA ALA A 219 -1.36 -6.09 1.17
C ALA A 219 -1.23 -4.62 0.79
N GLY A 220 -0.45 -4.30 -0.23
CA GLY A 220 -0.29 -2.92 -0.64
C GLY A 220 0.98 -2.63 -1.40
N ASP A 221 1.23 -1.35 -1.60
CA ASP A 221 2.50 -0.83 -2.12
C ASP A 221 3.43 -0.56 -0.93
N PHE A 222 4.45 -1.38 -0.77
CA PHE A 222 5.43 -1.22 0.31
C PHE A 222 6.58 -0.30 -0.11
N ASN A 223 6.65 0.09 -1.38
CA ASN A 223 7.77 0.86 -1.93
C ASN A 223 9.13 0.23 -1.54
N ALA A 224 9.19 -1.08 -1.37
CA ALA A 224 10.32 -1.77 -0.76
C ALA A 224 10.41 -3.20 -1.30
N GLU A 225 11.60 -3.62 -1.73
CA GLU A 225 11.90 -4.99 -2.11
C GLU A 225 12.14 -5.88 -0.88
N GLU A 226 12.20 -7.20 -1.10
CA GLU A 226 12.22 -8.24 -0.06
C GLU A 226 13.30 -8.03 1.03
N ASN A 227 14.47 -7.53 0.64
CA ASN A 227 15.63 -7.33 1.51
C ASN A 227 15.69 -5.91 2.14
N HIS A 228 14.70 -5.07 1.90
CA HIS A 228 14.63 -3.74 2.49
C HIS A 228 14.08 -3.79 3.91
N THR A 229 14.58 -2.90 4.77
CA THR A 229 14.25 -2.84 6.20
C THR A 229 12.76 -2.86 6.53
N PRO A 230 11.85 -2.16 5.81
CA PRO A 230 10.43 -2.24 6.10
C PRO A 230 9.86 -3.66 5.94
N ILE A 231 10.31 -4.42 4.94
CA ILE A 231 9.82 -5.79 4.69
C ILE A 231 10.38 -6.75 5.73
N GLU A 232 11.65 -6.62 6.10
CA GLU A 232 12.30 -7.40 7.17
C GLU A 232 11.57 -7.23 8.51
N ILE A 233 11.22 -6.00 8.88
CA ILE A 233 10.45 -5.69 10.10
C ILE A 233 9.10 -6.41 10.09
N LEU A 234 8.41 -6.42 8.94
CA LEU A 234 7.06 -6.97 8.83
C LEU A 234 7.06 -8.51 8.81
N ARG A 235 8.01 -9.13 8.10
CA ARG A 235 8.19 -10.59 8.10
C ARG A 235 8.53 -11.08 9.50
N GLY A 236 9.49 -10.42 10.15
CA GLY A 236 10.08 -10.78 11.44
C GLY A 236 10.37 -12.26 11.54
N GLU A 237 11.24 -12.72 10.66
CA GLU A 237 11.61 -14.13 10.51
C GLU A 237 12.35 -14.66 11.74
N ASP A 238 12.26 -15.97 11.93
CA ASP A 238 12.98 -16.68 12.98
C ASP A 238 14.50 -16.53 12.83
N ASP A 239 15.03 -16.49 11.61
CA ASP A 239 16.47 -16.23 11.36
C ASP A 239 16.94 -14.87 11.90
N ASN A 240 16.08 -13.84 11.81
CA ASN A 240 16.38 -12.50 12.33
C ASN A 240 16.20 -12.41 13.87
N THR A 241 15.26 -13.18 14.43
CA THR A 241 14.96 -13.13 15.87
C THR A 241 15.75 -14.13 16.71
N GLY A 242 16.31 -15.17 16.08
CA GLY A 242 16.95 -16.30 16.75
C GLY A 242 15.99 -17.11 17.63
N ASN A 243 14.67 -16.98 17.46
CA ASN A 243 13.68 -17.56 18.37
C ASN A 243 12.57 -18.31 17.62
N GLY A 244 12.74 -19.64 17.48
CA GLY A 244 11.76 -20.50 16.82
C GLY A 244 10.37 -20.53 17.48
N ALA A 245 10.22 -20.12 18.75
CA ALA A 245 8.92 -20.00 19.39
C ALA A 245 8.05 -18.89 18.76
N LEU A 246 8.67 -17.94 18.05
CA LEU A 246 7.98 -16.86 17.34
C LEU A 246 7.60 -17.24 15.89
N SER A 247 7.99 -18.44 15.42
CA SER A 247 7.77 -18.87 14.03
C SER A 247 6.32 -18.75 13.58
N ALA A 248 5.34 -19.03 14.45
CA ALA A 248 3.92 -18.91 14.15
C ALA A 248 3.47 -17.49 13.79
N ARG A 249 4.22 -16.46 14.19
CA ARG A 249 3.93 -15.03 13.96
C ARG A 249 4.58 -14.47 12.70
N VAL A 250 5.40 -15.26 12.02
CA VAL A 250 6.06 -14.84 10.77
C VAL A 250 5.00 -14.55 9.71
N MET A 251 5.13 -13.40 9.06
CA MET A 251 4.33 -13.02 7.89
C MET A 251 5.02 -13.51 6.63
N VAL A 252 4.32 -14.30 5.82
CA VAL A 252 4.89 -15.02 4.67
C VAL A 252 4.46 -14.31 3.38
N PRO A 253 5.39 -13.80 2.56
CA PRO A 253 5.08 -13.24 1.25
C PRO A 253 4.62 -14.34 0.27
N VAL A 254 3.46 -14.14 -0.37
CA VAL A 254 2.85 -15.17 -1.22
C VAL A 254 3.47 -15.25 -2.61
N GLU A 255 4.14 -14.19 -3.06
CA GLU A 255 4.85 -14.12 -4.33
C GLU A 255 6.08 -15.03 -4.39
N HIS A 256 6.58 -15.52 -3.24
CA HIS A 256 7.68 -16.49 -3.19
C HIS A 256 7.34 -17.81 -3.89
N SER A 257 6.05 -18.11 -4.10
CA SER A 257 5.59 -19.27 -4.85
C SER A 257 5.82 -19.15 -6.37
N LEU A 258 6.07 -17.94 -6.87
CA LEU A 258 6.24 -17.66 -8.29
C LEU A 258 7.70 -17.85 -8.74
N PRO A 259 7.96 -18.11 -10.03
CA PRO A 259 9.30 -18.02 -10.60
C PRO A 259 9.89 -16.62 -10.42
N ALA A 260 11.19 -16.52 -10.12
CA ALA A 260 11.86 -15.25 -9.81
C ALA A 260 11.77 -14.22 -10.95
N ASP A 261 11.80 -14.68 -12.21
CA ASP A 261 11.69 -13.84 -13.40
C ASP A 261 10.29 -13.25 -13.60
N ARG A 262 9.28 -13.73 -12.86
CA ARG A 262 7.90 -13.23 -12.83
C ARG A 262 7.55 -12.44 -11.56
N ARG A 263 8.45 -12.39 -10.56
CA ARG A 263 8.26 -11.69 -9.28
C ARG A 263 8.65 -10.22 -9.38
N PHE A 264 7.83 -9.42 -10.05
CA PHE A 264 8.00 -7.98 -10.08
C PHE A 264 6.69 -7.28 -10.36
N THR A 265 6.50 -6.12 -9.73
CA THR A 265 5.31 -5.29 -9.90
C THR A 265 5.63 -3.96 -10.56
N VAL A 266 6.90 -3.56 -10.61
CA VAL A 266 7.35 -2.32 -11.26
C VAL A 266 8.57 -2.59 -12.14
N ILE A 267 8.70 -1.82 -13.23
CA ILE A 267 9.96 -1.70 -13.99
C ILE A 267 10.44 -0.26 -13.86
N HIS A 268 11.62 -0.06 -13.25
CA HIS A 268 12.24 1.24 -13.08
C HIS A 268 13.68 1.21 -13.60
N GLN A 269 14.01 2.04 -14.60
CA GLN A 269 15.34 2.04 -15.24
C GLN A 269 15.77 0.66 -15.77
N GLY A 270 14.83 -0.05 -16.38
CA GLY A 270 15.00 -1.41 -16.89
C GLY A 270 15.12 -2.47 -15.80
N ARG A 271 15.06 -2.09 -14.52
CA ARG A 271 15.13 -3.02 -13.38
C ARG A 271 13.73 -3.42 -12.96
N ARG A 272 13.50 -4.73 -12.92
CA ARG A 272 12.29 -5.34 -12.39
C ARG A 272 12.37 -5.33 -10.87
N GLN A 273 11.36 -4.76 -10.21
CA GLN A 273 11.30 -4.63 -8.76
C GLN A 273 9.97 -5.16 -8.24
N MET A 274 10.01 -5.87 -7.11
CA MET A 274 8.83 -6.28 -6.37
C MET A 274 8.57 -5.23 -5.29
N LEU A 275 7.57 -4.37 -5.48
CA LEU A 275 7.24 -3.29 -4.54
C LEU A 275 5.85 -3.45 -3.92
N ASP A 276 4.95 -4.14 -4.61
CA ASP A 276 3.59 -4.41 -4.13
C ASP A 276 3.51 -5.84 -3.63
N HIS A 277 3.23 -6.04 -2.35
CA HIS A 277 3.30 -7.37 -1.73
C HIS A 277 1.94 -7.80 -1.19
N ILE A 278 1.76 -9.11 -1.06
CA ILE A 278 0.73 -9.72 -0.21
C ILE A 278 1.46 -10.66 0.75
N MET A 279 1.44 -10.35 2.05
CA MET A 279 2.01 -11.22 3.08
C MET A 279 0.92 -11.70 4.02
N VAL A 280 0.99 -12.98 4.41
CA VAL A 280 -0.06 -13.64 5.18
C VAL A 280 0.47 -14.34 6.42
N SER A 281 -0.36 -14.49 7.45
CA SER A 281 -0.01 -15.31 8.61
C SER A 281 0.19 -16.77 8.21
N ARG A 282 1.05 -17.51 8.92
CA ARG A 282 1.32 -18.94 8.62
C ARG A 282 0.06 -19.80 8.54
N ARG A 283 -0.95 -19.51 9.38
CA ARG A 283 -2.24 -20.21 9.34
C ARG A 283 -2.97 -19.96 8.02
N LEU A 284 -3.04 -18.71 7.57
CA LEU A 284 -3.67 -18.36 6.30
C LEU A 284 -2.87 -18.93 5.12
N MET A 285 -1.54 -19.00 5.22
CA MET A 285 -0.67 -19.67 4.26
C MET A 285 -1.02 -21.16 4.08
N GLY A 286 -1.47 -21.87 5.12
CA GLY A 286 -1.96 -23.25 4.99
C GLY A 286 -3.19 -23.41 4.08
N ARG A 287 -3.88 -22.31 3.77
CA ARG A 287 -5.05 -22.26 2.87
C ARG A 287 -4.75 -21.61 1.53
N TYR A 288 -3.53 -21.12 1.33
CA TYR A 288 -3.09 -20.54 0.08
C TYR A 288 -3.09 -21.59 -1.05
N ARG A 289 -3.45 -21.16 -2.26
CA ARG A 289 -3.56 -22.03 -3.45
C ARG A 289 -2.78 -21.52 -4.65
N GLY A 290 -2.40 -20.25 -4.67
CA GLY A 290 -1.64 -19.67 -5.78
C GLY A 290 -1.65 -18.16 -5.75
N SER A 291 -0.76 -17.56 -6.53
CA SER A 291 -0.70 -16.13 -6.77
C SER A 291 -0.55 -15.84 -8.24
N GLU A 292 -0.93 -14.63 -8.61
CA GLU A 292 -0.83 -14.10 -9.96
C GLU A 292 -0.21 -12.70 -9.84
N ILE A 293 0.68 -12.36 -10.76
CA ILE A 293 1.15 -10.98 -10.97
C ILE A 293 0.91 -10.66 -12.44
N HIS A 294 0.10 -9.64 -12.72
CA HIS A 294 -0.30 -9.27 -14.08
C HIS A 294 0.67 -8.27 -14.69
N ASN A 295 1.94 -8.67 -14.83
CA ASN A 295 3.04 -7.84 -15.32
C ASN A 295 3.38 -8.06 -16.81
N GLU A 296 2.50 -8.71 -17.58
CA GLU A 296 2.78 -9.11 -18.97
C GLU A 296 2.90 -7.93 -19.93
N ALA A 297 2.23 -6.81 -19.62
CA ALA A 297 2.20 -5.58 -20.42
C ALA A 297 2.82 -4.38 -19.70
N LEU A 298 3.62 -4.63 -18.65
CA LEU A 298 4.18 -3.57 -17.82
C LEU A 298 5.26 -2.77 -18.59
N ALA A 299 5.12 -1.45 -18.59
CA ALA A 299 6.10 -0.53 -19.15
C ALA A 299 7.03 0.01 -18.06
N ASP A 300 8.17 0.59 -18.47
CA ASP A 300 9.08 1.25 -17.54
C ASP A 300 8.51 2.61 -17.09
N GLU A 301 8.36 2.80 -15.78
CA GLU A 301 7.73 4.00 -15.22
C GLU A 301 8.44 5.29 -15.62
N LEU A 302 9.77 5.29 -15.75
CA LEU A 302 10.51 6.51 -16.06
C LEU A 302 10.34 6.90 -17.52
N THR A 303 10.26 5.92 -18.42
CA THR A 303 9.92 6.21 -19.82
C THR A 303 8.54 6.84 -19.92
N GLY A 304 7.64 6.44 -19.02
CA GLY A 304 6.33 7.04 -18.83
C GLY A 304 6.34 8.46 -18.29
N GLN A 305 7.06 8.70 -17.20
CA GLN A 305 7.13 10.00 -16.52
C GLN A 305 7.74 11.10 -17.39
N VAL A 306 8.64 10.74 -18.32
CA VAL A 306 9.31 11.68 -19.23
C VAL A 306 8.59 11.76 -20.59
N ALA A 307 7.53 10.97 -20.81
CA ALA A 307 6.79 10.98 -22.07
C ALA A 307 6.05 12.31 -22.27
N VAL A 308 6.09 12.82 -23.51
CA VAL A 308 5.34 14.02 -23.93
C VAL A 308 3.83 13.83 -23.73
N ASN A 309 3.35 12.60 -23.94
CA ASN A 309 1.97 12.20 -23.68
C ASN A 309 1.96 11.14 -22.57
N PRO A 310 1.44 11.46 -21.37
CA PRO A 310 1.34 10.51 -20.27
C PRO A 310 0.49 9.28 -20.62
N SER A 311 0.91 8.10 -20.18
CA SER A 311 0.18 6.85 -20.42
C SER A 311 -1.02 6.68 -19.47
N PRO A 312 -2.15 6.12 -19.94
CA PRO A 312 -3.32 5.85 -19.08
C PRO A 312 -3.20 4.62 -18.17
N VAL A 313 -2.13 3.84 -18.34
CA VAL A 313 -1.84 2.65 -17.53
C VAL A 313 -1.43 3.02 -16.10
N SER A 314 -1.39 2.02 -15.22
CA SER A 314 -0.54 2.06 -14.03
C SER A 314 0.78 1.36 -14.37
N TYR A 315 1.90 1.89 -13.90
CA TYR A 315 3.22 1.24 -13.94
C TYR A 315 3.45 0.26 -12.77
N HIS A 316 2.44 0.07 -11.93
CA HIS A 316 2.35 -1.06 -11.02
C HIS A 316 1.53 -2.20 -11.64
N ALA A 317 2.01 -3.43 -11.49
CA ALA A 317 1.26 -4.63 -11.82
C ALA A 317 0.45 -5.09 -10.59
N PRO A 318 -0.85 -5.39 -10.75
CA PRO A 318 -1.63 -5.92 -9.65
C PRO A 318 -1.16 -7.34 -9.26
N VAL A 319 -1.23 -7.61 -7.96
CA VAL A 319 -0.91 -8.93 -7.37
C VAL A 319 -2.20 -9.55 -6.85
N VAL A 320 -2.41 -10.83 -7.10
CA VAL A 320 -3.55 -11.61 -6.62
C VAL A 320 -3.05 -12.81 -5.81
N ALA A 321 -3.75 -13.12 -4.72
CA ALA A 321 -3.57 -14.32 -3.92
C ALA A 321 -4.88 -15.08 -3.79
N LEU A 322 -4.81 -16.40 -3.97
CA LEU A 322 -5.96 -17.29 -3.93
C LEU A 322 -5.94 -18.13 -2.66
N PHE A 323 -7.09 -18.20 -1.98
CA PHE A 323 -7.25 -18.96 -0.76
C PHE A 323 -8.46 -19.89 -0.80
N ASP A 324 -8.30 -21.07 -0.23
CA ASP A 324 -9.36 -22.05 -0.01
C ASP A 324 -9.85 -21.96 1.43
N LEU A 325 -10.91 -21.18 1.63
CA LEU A 325 -11.42 -20.80 2.94
C LEU A 325 -12.75 -21.53 3.23
N PRO A 326 -12.94 -22.08 4.45
CA PRO A 326 -14.24 -22.64 4.85
C PRO A 326 -15.35 -21.57 4.75
N GLY A 327 -16.50 -21.91 4.17
CA GLY A 327 -17.60 -20.98 3.87
C GLY A 327 -17.65 -20.48 2.41
N ASP A 328 -16.70 -20.91 1.56
CA ASP A 328 -16.68 -20.61 0.12
C ASP A 328 -17.35 -21.70 -0.75
N GLY A 329 -17.92 -22.75 -0.13
CA GLY A 329 -18.81 -23.67 -0.81
C GLY A 329 -20.13 -22.97 -1.09
N LYS A 330 -20.55 -22.92 -2.37
CA LYS A 330 -21.99 -22.87 -2.66
C LYS A 330 -22.59 -24.12 -2.04
N ASP A 331 -23.68 -23.95 -1.30
CA ASP A 331 -24.54 -25.05 -0.85
C ASP A 331 -24.78 -26.07 -1.97
#